data_AF-A0A9P7GNE4-F1
#
_entry.id   AF-A0A9P7GNE4-F1
#
_cell.length_a   1.000
_cell.length_b   1.000
_cell.length_c   1.000
_cell.angle_alpha   90.00
_cell.angle_beta   90.00
_cell.angle_gamma   90.00
#
_symmetry.space_group_name_H-M   'P 1'
#
loop_
_entity.id
_entity.type
_entity.pdbx_description
1 polymer ?
#
loop_
_entity_poly.entity_id
_entity_poly.type
_entity_poly.pdbx_seq_one_letter_code
_entity_poly.pdbx_strand_id
1 'polypeptide(L)'
;MLPEALLCLLNAGLVLAQARQQLSINSNNQFSASNPPRPPVFTLPAAANLTITVALCSSTSSPPRFFVTNDTTVGVPGPGGGQNVFEIDVDNGLGSWVGLFPDGGVLAIQAAVQVAFELGVSDQGAPLFCAKNMKDRTEPFAEPIHEVLPSSDLPILGDTTSNQAIIFSPAFLRQLDERPTFPNYTLPSANASQPAPPSGSPNFTLVMSPTSSSSPLTLMPQTGCMLASQTSSGTLSSQNLWLKDRRGWRNQWFMEGLTPATNYTAYVIQDQTKVSGPIYFATKSASFTCPLVFNLPFCPNIAYAVPLPQPPTTSGINAYTAANLPEQITTPLLSYLTNFTTTLTTFACGRDWYSPIVGCDDCQREYRKWLCTITFTRCGEPSPSNPDSVTSVPAAPDATGISAASPNDPDDPSAPQKVFSALVPQSTDAANARSPTLPPMGSAYSMLLPCLEVCNAVDRACPSLVGFQCPTAKFNAAASYGVGYMDGPDGDEDQGVTGGWHDRWGNIWCNGS
;
A
#
# COMPACT_ATOMS: atom_id res chain seq x y z
N MET A 1 -56.06 40.87 -17.91
CA MET A 1 -55.51 39.61 -18.44
C MET A 1 -54.17 39.97 -19.08
N LEU A 2 -53.05 39.44 -18.57
CA LEU A 2 -51.74 39.71 -19.16
C LEU A 2 -51.66 39.05 -20.55
N PRO A 3 -51.04 39.68 -21.57
CA PRO A 3 -50.84 39.06 -22.88
C PRO A 3 -49.99 37.79 -22.75
N GLU A 4 -50.35 36.71 -23.45
CA GLU A 4 -49.59 35.43 -23.43
C GLU A 4 -48.10 35.63 -23.76
N ALA A 5 -47.78 36.55 -24.68
CA ALA A 5 -46.40 36.90 -25.00
C ALA A 5 -45.61 37.46 -23.81
N LEU A 6 -46.27 38.22 -22.92
CA LEU A 6 -45.64 38.75 -21.71
C LEU A 6 -45.45 37.65 -20.66
N LEU A 7 -46.37 36.68 -20.59
CA LEU A 7 -46.24 35.51 -19.72
C LEU A 7 -45.10 34.58 -20.15
N CYS A 8 -44.93 34.39 -21.47
CA CYS A 8 -43.79 33.66 -22.04
C CYS A 8 -42.46 34.39 -21.81
N LEU A 9 -42.43 35.72 -21.94
CA LEU A 9 -41.25 36.53 -21.63
C LEU A 9 -40.95 36.57 -20.11
N LEU A 10 -41.97 36.59 -19.25
CA LEU A 10 -41.77 36.49 -17.80
C LEU A 10 -41.25 35.11 -17.40
N ASN A 11 -41.77 34.03 -17.99
CA ASN A 11 -41.25 32.69 -17.77
C ASN A 11 -39.83 32.52 -18.33
N ALA A 12 -39.53 33.08 -19.51
CA ALA A 12 -38.16 33.10 -20.05
C ALA A 12 -37.21 33.92 -19.16
N GLY A 13 -37.67 35.06 -18.63
CA GLY A 13 -36.93 35.90 -17.69
C GLY A 13 -36.73 35.24 -16.32
N LEU A 14 -37.71 34.51 -15.81
CA LEU A 14 -37.61 33.73 -14.56
C LEU A 14 -36.73 32.48 -14.71
N VAL A 15 -36.67 31.88 -15.90
CA VAL A 15 -35.73 30.79 -16.22
C VAL A 15 -34.29 31.32 -16.34
N LEU A 16 -34.10 32.53 -16.90
CA LEU A 16 -32.80 33.22 -16.93
C LEU A 16 -32.37 33.81 -15.57
N ALA A 17 -33.32 34.04 -14.66
CA ALA A 17 -33.07 34.54 -13.31
C ALA A 17 -32.88 33.42 -12.26
N GLN A 18 -32.74 32.16 -12.68
CA GLN A 18 -32.25 31.11 -11.77
C GLN A 18 -30.80 31.42 -11.41
N ALA A 19 -30.57 31.82 -10.16
CA ALA A 19 -29.24 32.03 -9.63
C ALA A 19 -28.41 30.76 -9.85
N ARG A 20 -27.26 30.90 -10.54
CA ARG A 20 -26.32 29.79 -10.71
C ARG A 20 -25.87 29.31 -9.34
N GLN A 21 -25.85 28.01 -9.14
CA GLN A 21 -25.29 27.45 -7.92
C GLN A 21 -23.77 27.67 -7.93
N GLN A 22 -23.25 28.25 -6.85
CA GLN A 22 -21.81 28.41 -6.66
C GLN A 22 -21.23 27.15 -6.04
N LEU A 23 -20.14 26.63 -6.61
CA LEU A 23 -19.38 25.54 -6.01
C LEU A 23 -18.45 26.12 -4.93
N SER A 24 -18.40 25.47 -3.77
CA SER A 24 -17.53 25.89 -2.67
C SER A 24 -16.13 25.31 -2.85
N ILE A 25 -15.13 26.07 -2.43
CA ILE A 25 -13.74 25.60 -2.34
C ILE A 25 -13.64 24.48 -1.28
N ASN A 26 -12.81 23.48 -1.56
CA ASN A 26 -12.57 22.30 -0.73
C ASN A 26 -13.84 21.52 -0.40
N SER A 27 -14.77 21.46 -1.37
CA SER A 27 -16.03 20.74 -1.25
C SER A 27 -16.18 19.68 -2.33
N ASN A 28 -16.73 18.52 -1.95
CA ASN A 28 -17.19 17.50 -2.88
C ASN A 28 -18.71 17.61 -3.06
N ASN A 29 -19.16 17.77 -4.29
CA ASN A 29 -20.57 17.94 -4.64
C ASN A 29 -21.06 16.71 -5.42
N GLN A 30 -22.06 16.01 -4.88
CA GLN A 30 -22.59 14.78 -5.46
C GLN A 30 -23.86 15.03 -6.28
N PHE A 31 -23.89 14.52 -7.50
CA PHE A 31 -25.02 14.63 -8.43
C PHE A 31 -25.46 13.26 -8.91
N SER A 32 -26.77 13.10 -9.11
CA SER A 32 -27.38 11.84 -9.54
C SER A 32 -28.71 12.07 -10.24
N ALA A 33 -29.37 10.99 -10.68
CA ALA A 33 -30.73 11.09 -11.23
C ALA A 33 -31.75 11.66 -10.23
N SER A 34 -31.57 11.42 -8.93
CA SER A 34 -32.44 11.95 -7.86
C SER A 34 -32.06 13.37 -7.43
N ASN A 35 -30.81 13.77 -7.63
CA ASN A 35 -30.31 15.13 -7.39
C ASN A 35 -29.60 15.68 -8.65
N PRO A 36 -30.35 15.97 -9.73
CA PRO A 36 -29.75 16.45 -10.97
C PRO A 36 -29.30 17.91 -10.83
N PRO A 37 -28.21 18.31 -11.51
CA PRO A 37 -27.74 19.68 -11.49
C PRO A 37 -28.76 20.60 -12.20
N ARG A 38 -29.30 21.61 -11.51
CA ARG A 38 -30.34 22.51 -12.02
C ARG A 38 -30.05 23.98 -11.64
N PRO A 39 -29.67 24.86 -12.59
CA PRO A 39 -29.23 24.55 -13.96
C PRO A 39 -27.91 23.74 -13.98
N PRO A 40 -27.56 23.03 -15.07
CA PRO A 40 -26.30 22.30 -15.19
C PRO A 40 -25.10 23.24 -15.48
N VAL A 41 -25.11 24.41 -14.84
CA VAL A 41 -24.11 25.47 -15.00
C VAL A 41 -23.84 26.05 -13.61
N PHE A 42 -22.57 26.04 -13.23
CA PHE A 42 -22.09 26.42 -11.91
C PHE A 42 -21.14 27.60 -12.00
N THR A 43 -21.14 28.45 -10.98
CA THR A 43 -20.09 29.46 -10.79
C THR A 43 -18.96 28.88 -9.95
N LEU A 44 -17.74 29.14 -10.39
CA LEU A 44 -16.51 28.77 -9.70
C LEU A 44 -16.00 29.97 -8.90
N PRO A 45 -15.47 29.75 -7.69
CA PRO A 45 -14.97 30.82 -6.83
C PRO A 45 -13.69 31.45 -7.40
N ALA A 46 -13.41 32.68 -7.01
CA ALA A 46 -12.15 33.33 -7.35
C ALA A 46 -11.01 32.77 -6.49
N ALA A 47 -9.92 32.34 -7.12
CA ALA A 47 -8.72 31.88 -6.44
C ALA A 47 -7.48 31.97 -7.36
N ALA A 48 -6.30 32.02 -6.75
CA ALA A 48 -5.04 32.06 -7.48
C ALA A 48 -4.87 30.84 -8.38
N ASN A 49 -5.17 29.65 -7.86
CA ASN A 49 -5.16 28.40 -8.62
C ASN A 49 -6.29 27.51 -8.10
N LEU A 50 -7.12 26.98 -9.01
CA LEU A 50 -8.11 25.96 -8.66
C LEU A 50 -7.80 24.67 -9.38
N THR A 51 -7.94 23.57 -8.64
CA THR A 51 -8.03 22.22 -9.19
C THR A 51 -9.49 21.81 -9.18
N ILE A 52 -10.03 21.49 -10.36
CA ILE A 52 -11.39 20.98 -10.54
C ILE A 52 -11.26 19.50 -10.88
N THR A 53 -11.97 18.65 -10.15
CA THR A 53 -11.96 17.21 -10.38
C THR A 53 -13.36 16.66 -10.57
N VAL A 54 -13.47 15.67 -11.42
CA VAL A 54 -14.72 14.98 -11.75
C VAL A 54 -14.52 13.49 -11.50
N ALA A 55 -15.47 12.86 -10.82
CA ALA A 55 -15.48 11.43 -10.60
C ALA A 55 -16.84 10.83 -10.96
N LEU A 56 -16.88 9.87 -11.91
CA LEU A 56 -18.08 9.12 -12.25
C LEU A 56 -18.34 8.02 -11.22
N CYS A 57 -19.56 7.92 -10.70
CA CYS A 57 -19.97 6.95 -9.68
C CYS A 57 -20.78 5.78 -10.27
N SER A 58 -20.84 5.69 -11.60
CA SER A 58 -21.55 4.64 -12.32
C SER A 58 -20.93 4.43 -13.69
N SER A 59 -20.88 3.18 -14.15
CA SER A 59 -20.45 2.85 -15.52
C SER A 59 -21.50 3.29 -16.54
N THR A 60 -21.10 4.02 -17.58
CA THR A 60 -21.98 4.49 -18.66
C THR A 60 -21.26 4.48 -20.00
N SER A 61 -21.99 4.18 -21.08
CA SER A 61 -21.49 4.27 -22.46
C SER A 61 -21.52 5.71 -23.01
N SER A 62 -22.22 6.62 -22.33
CA SER A 62 -22.31 8.04 -22.70
C SER A 62 -22.08 8.88 -21.44
N PRO A 63 -20.82 9.10 -21.04
CA PRO A 63 -20.52 9.92 -19.87
C PRO A 63 -20.89 11.40 -20.10
N PRO A 64 -21.23 12.13 -19.04
CA PRO A 64 -21.37 13.57 -19.11
C PRO A 64 -20.07 14.22 -19.58
N ARG A 65 -20.21 15.35 -20.29
CA ARG A 65 -19.08 16.18 -20.72
C ARG A 65 -19.01 17.43 -19.87
N PHE A 66 -17.81 17.83 -19.50
CA PHE A 66 -17.57 18.92 -18.56
C PHE A 66 -16.75 20.00 -19.25
N PHE A 67 -17.28 21.22 -19.25
CA PHE A 67 -16.62 22.37 -19.85
C PHE A 67 -16.36 23.43 -18.80
N VAL A 68 -15.13 23.91 -18.74
CA VAL A 68 -14.67 24.91 -17.79
C VAL A 68 -14.13 26.13 -18.50
N THR A 69 -14.36 27.30 -17.93
CA THR A 69 -13.76 28.55 -18.36
C THR A 69 -13.44 29.42 -17.16
N ASN A 70 -12.30 30.09 -17.21
CA ASN A 70 -11.92 31.14 -16.26
C ASN A 70 -12.34 32.54 -16.70
N ASP A 71 -13.11 32.64 -17.79
CA ASP A 71 -13.70 33.88 -18.26
C ASP A 71 -15.15 34.00 -17.77
N THR A 72 -15.38 34.91 -16.84
CA THR A 72 -16.72 35.15 -16.26
C THR A 72 -17.70 35.80 -17.23
N THR A 73 -17.23 36.31 -18.37
CA THR A 73 -18.09 36.84 -19.44
C THR A 73 -18.75 35.73 -20.25
N VAL A 74 -18.22 34.50 -20.18
CA VAL A 74 -18.80 33.35 -20.86
C VAL A 74 -20.05 32.88 -20.12
N GLY A 75 -21.19 32.98 -20.79
CA GLY A 75 -22.49 32.58 -20.26
C GLY A 75 -22.55 31.10 -19.92
N VAL A 76 -22.36 30.22 -20.91
CA VAL A 76 -22.40 28.76 -20.74
C VAL A 76 -21.27 28.16 -21.59
N PRO A 77 -20.18 27.65 -20.97
CA PRO A 77 -19.14 26.96 -21.73
C PRO A 77 -19.68 25.67 -22.37
N GLY A 78 -19.16 25.30 -23.54
CA GLY A 78 -19.67 24.15 -24.29
C GLY A 78 -18.83 23.78 -25.51
N PRO A 79 -19.23 22.74 -26.27
CA PRO A 79 -18.42 22.14 -27.33
C PRO A 79 -18.27 23.02 -28.58
N GLY A 80 -19.11 24.04 -28.74
CA GLY A 80 -18.99 25.03 -29.81
C GLY A 80 -17.74 25.91 -29.70
N GLY A 81 -17.05 25.86 -28.55
CA GLY A 81 -15.83 26.61 -28.29
C GLY A 81 -16.06 28.11 -28.10
N GLY A 82 -15.07 28.74 -27.49
CA GLY A 82 -14.91 30.19 -27.25
C GLY A 82 -13.46 30.44 -26.84
N GLN A 83 -13.02 31.70 -26.75
CA GLN A 83 -11.72 31.96 -26.11
C GLN A 83 -11.78 31.47 -24.65
N ASN A 84 -10.78 30.71 -24.21
CA ASN A 84 -10.63 30.21 -22.84
C ASN A 84 -11.74 29.24 -22.35
N VAL A 85 -12.32 28.43 -23.25
CA VAL A 85 -13.18 27.30 -22.87
C VAL A 85 -12.41 25.99 -23.05
N PHE A 86 -12.36 25.19 -22.01
CA PHE A 86 -11.64 23.91 -21.97
C PHE A 86 -12.59 22.78 -21.61
N GLU A 87 -12.38 21.61 -22.22
CA GLU A 87 -13.07 20.37 -21.84
C GLU A 87 -12.23 19.62 -20.80
N ILE A 88 -12.88 19.06 -19.78
CA ILE A 88 -12.24 18.15 -18.83
C ILE A 88 -12.40 16.74 -19.37
N ASP A 89 -11.31 16.19 -19.90
CA ASP A 89 -11.27 14.81 -20.36
C ASP A 89 -11.40 13.86 -19.16
N VAL A 90 -12.32 12.91 -19.27
CA VAL A 90 -12.58 11.90 -18.23
C VAL A 90 -12.06 10.56 -18.72
N ASP A 91 -10.98 10.07 -18.10
CA ASP A 91 -10.39 8.76 -18.36
C ASP A 91 -10.62 7.83 -17.17
N ASN A 92 -11.04 6.59 -17.45
CA ASN A 92 -11.44 5.62 -16.42
C ASN A 92 -12.40 6.20 -15.36
N GLY A 93 -13.25 7.15 -15.78
CA GLY A 93 -14.22 7.82 -14.91
C GLY A 93 -13.67 8.93 -14.03
N LEU A 94 -12.39 9.28 -14.13
CA LEU A 94 -11.78 10.42 -13.43
C LEU A 94 -11.33 11.49 -14.44
N GLY A 95 -11.62 12.75 -14.15
CA GLY A 95 -11.11 13.89 -14.92
C GLY A 95 -10.59 14.98 -13.99
N SER A 96 -9.57 15.73 -14.42
CA SER A 96 -9.04 16.86 -13.66
C SER A 96 -8.63 18.01 -14.56
N TRP A 97 -8.79 19.23 -14.06
CA TRP A 97 -8.37 20.45 -14.73
C TRP A 97 -7.81 21.43 -13.71
N VAL A 98 -6.71 22.09 -14.06
CA VAL A 98 -6.01 23.04 -13.18
C VAL A 98 -5.83 24.35 -13.92
N GLY A 99 -6.11 25.46 -13.25
CA GLY A 99 -5.88 26.77 -13.84
C GLY A 99 -6.16 27.94 -12.90
N LEU A 100 -5.85 29.14 -13.43
CA LEU A 100 -5.98 30.40 -12.69
C LEU A 100 -7.40 30.95 -12.82
N PHE A 101 -8.00 31.34 -11.70
CA PHE A 101 -9.36 31.93 -11.63
C PHE A 101 -9.35 33.24 -10.83
N PRO A 102 -8.61 34.28 -11.26
CA PRO A 102 -8.48 35.52 -10.49
C PRO A 102 -9.84 36.20 -10.23
N ASP A 103 -10.77 36.08 -11.18
CA ASP A 103 -12.11 36.67 -11.12
C ASP A 103 -13.23 35.61 -10.93
N GLY A 104 -12.86 34.35 -10.71
CA GLY A 104 -13.77 33.21 -10.73
C GLY A 104 -13.96 32.62 -12.13
N GLY A 105 -14.92 31.72 -12.29
CA GLY A 105 -15.14 31.01 -13.55
C GLY A 105 -16.51 30.37 -13.68
N VAL A 106 -16.72 29.62 -14.76
CA VAL A 106 -17.97 28.92 -15.04
C VAL A 106 -17.67 27.47 -15.42
N LEU A 107 -18.41 26.54 -14.83
CA LEU A 107 -18.41 25.12 -15.19
C LEU A 107 -19.79 24.76 -15.76
N ALA A 108 -19.85 24.18 -16.95
CA ALA A 108 -21.08 23.64 -17.52
C ALA A 108 -20.96 22.14 -17.75
N ILE A 109 -22.09 21.45 -17.57
CA ILE A 109 -22.18 20.00 -17.73
C ILE A 109 -23.18 19.69 -18.83
N GLN A 110 -22.77 18.91 -19.82
CA GLN A 110 -23.62 18.43 -20.89
C GLN A 110 -23.91 16.94 -20.72
N ALA A 111 -25.12 16.51 -21.08
CA ALA A 111 -25.56 15.11 -21.04
C ALA A 111 -25.51 14.43 -19.65
N ALA A 112 -25.67 15.20 -18.56
CA ALA A 112 -25.69 14.69 -17.18
C ALA A 112 -26.93 13.87 -16.78
N VAL A 113 -27.89 13.67 -17.68
CA VAL A 113 -29.16 13.04 -17.32
C VAL A 113 -28.92 11.55 -17.11
N GLN A 114 -29.15 11.07 -15.87
CA GLN A 114 -29.08 9.67 -15.42
C GLN A 114 -27.71 9.11 -15.00
N VAL A 115 -26.62 9.87 -15.05
CA VAL A 115 -25.31 9.41 -14.58
C VAL A 115 -25.01 10.00 -13.21
N ALA A 116 -24.60 9.17 -12.25
CA ALA A 116 -24.13 9.64 -10.95
C ALA A 116 -22.66 10.06 -11.04
N PHE A 117 -22.33 11.23 -10.52
CA PHE A 117 -20.96 11.75 -10.51
C PHE A 117 -20.74 12.74 -9.37
N GLU A 118 -19.47 13.00 -9.08
CA GLU A 118 -18.99 13.92 -8.07
C GLU A 118 -18.14 15.02 -8.71
N LEU A 119 -18.26 16.23 -8.15
CA LEU A 119 -17.48 17.40 -8.54
C LEU A 119 -16.73 17.96 -7.33
N GLY A 120 -15.41 17.97 -7.44
CA GLY A 120 -14.51 18.58 -6.48
C GLY A 120 -13.96 19.90 -7.00
N VAL A 121 -13.88 20.90 -6.13
CA VAL A 121 -13.11 22.13 -6.36
C VAL A 121 -12.18 22.34 -5.17
N SER A 122 -10.88 22.47 -5.40
CA SER A 122 -9.88 22.72 -4.35
C SER A 122 -8.92 23.85 -4.72
N ASP A 123 -8.40 24.53 -3.69
CA ASP A 123 -7.42 25.62 -3.82
C ASP A 123 -6.15 25.39 -2.97
N GLN A 124 -6.11 24.32 -2.15
CA GLN A 124 -5.04 24.07 -1.19
C GLN A 124 -3.90 23.29 -1.79
N GLY A 125 -2.71 23.89 -1.87
CA GLY A 125 -1.47 23.21 -2.26
C GLY A 125 -1.14 22.01 -1.36
N ALA A 126 -0.61 20.93 -1.92
CA ALA A 126 -0.10 19.81 -1.11
C ALA A 126 0.95 20.31 -0.09
N PRO A 127 0.89 19.93 1.19
CA PRO A 127 2.04 20.12 2.07
C PRO A 127 3.23 19.35 1.48
N LEU A 128 4.41 20.00 1.47
CA LEU A 128 5.69 19.55 0.89
C LEU A 128 6.16 18.12 1.26
N PHE A 129 5.44 17.38 2.11
CA PHE A 129 5.82 16.07 2.63
C PHE A 129 5.35 14.87 1.79
N CYS A 130 4.44 15.05 0.82
CA CYS A 130 3.95 13.96 -0.05
C CYS A 130 4.59 13.94 -1.45
N ALA A 131 5.41 14.92 -1.83
CA ALA A 131 6.05 14.99 -3.13
C ALA A 131 7.36 14.18 -3.17
N LYS A 132 7.28 12.86 -3.34
CA LYS A 132 8.48 11.99 -3.37
C LYS A 132 9.22 11.95 -4.72
N ASN A 133 8.71 12.63 -5.76
CA ASN A 133 9.37 12.77 -7.06
C ASN A 133 9.71 14.25 -7.34
N MET A 134 10.63 14.81 -6.55
CA MET A 134 11.28 16.07 -6.84
C MET A 134 12.38 15.86 -7.88
N LYS A 135 12.05 16.10 -9.16
CA LYS A 135 13.05 16.59 -10.11
C LYS A 135 12.58 17.71 -11.02
N ASP A 136 11.28 18.04 -11.05
CA ASP A 136 10.78 19.06 -11.99
C ASP A 136 9.45 19.76 -11.63
N ARG A 137 9.17 20.02 -10.34
CA ARG A 137 7.96 20.79 -9.96
C ARG A 137 8.26 21.82 -8.87
N THR A 138 8.41 23.09 -9.28
CA THR A 138 8.81 24.22 -8.43
C THR A 138 7.67 25.09 -7.90
N GLU A 139 6.39 24.72 -8.08
CA GLU A 139 5.25 25.53 -7.60
C GLU A 139 4.23 24.70 -6.81
N PRO A 140 3.64 25.25 -5.73
CA PRO A 140 2.60 24.57 -4.94
C PRO A 140 1.27 24.53 -5.75
N PHE A 141 0.90 23.34 -6.22
CA PHE A 141 -0.39 23.09 -6.89
C PHE A 141 -1.42 22.52 -5.93
N ALA A 142 -2.67 22.95 -6.07
CA ALA A 142 -3.79 22.53 -5.23
C ALA A 142 -4.04 21.01 -5.32
N GLU A 143 -4.12 20.31 -4.18
CA GLU A 143 -4.37 18.87 -4.11
C GLU A 143 -5.75 18.55 -4.71
N PRO A 144 -5.81 17.60 -5.67
CA PRO A 144 -7.09 17.18 -6.22
C PRO A 144 -7.95 16.49 -5.16
N ILE A 145 -9.24 16.82 -5.13
CA ILE A 145 -10.22 16.13 -4.26
C ILE A 145 -10.38 14.66 -4.68
N HIS A 146 -10.45 14.41 -5.98
CA HIS A 146 -10.57 13.06 -6.55
C HIS A 146 -9.27 12.73 -7.27
N GLU A 147 -8.65 11.61 -6.89
CA GLU A 147 -7.32 11.25 -7.39
C GLU A 147 -7.13 9.73 -7.36
N VAL A 148 -6.48 9.18 -8.37
CA VAL A 148 -5.86 7.85 -8.26
C VAL A 148 -4.43 8.05 -7.78
N LEU A 149 -4.15 7.56 -6.58
CA LEU A 149 -2.84 7.67 -5.93
C LEU A 149 -1.76 6.93 -6.74
N PRO A 150 -0.52 7.43 -6.73
CA PRO A 150 0.56 6.87 -7.52
C PRO A 150 0.95 5.46 -7.05
N SER A 151 1.70 4.74 -7.88
CA SER A 151 2.16 3.38 -7.58
C SER A 151 3.07 3.27 -6.34
N SER A 152 3.65 4.37 -5.87
CA SER A 152 4.39 4.43 -4.61
C SER A 152 3.50 4.28 -3.37
N ASP A 153 2.22 4.61 -3.50
CA ASP A 153 1.23 4.62 -2.43
C ASP A 153 0.17 3.54 -2.67
N LEU A 154 0.62 2.34 -3.06
CA LEU A 154 -0.25 1.18 -3.17
C LEU A 154 -0.57 0.59 -1.78
N PRO A 155 -1.71 -0.11 -1.63
CA PRO A 155 -1.94 -0.96 -0.48
C PRO A 155 -0.88 -2.07 -0.46
N ILE A 156 -0.62 -2.65 0.70
CA ILE A 156 0.36 -3.73 0.84
C ILE A 156 -0.36 -5.00 1.28
N LEU A 157 -0.10 -6.10 0.58
CA LEU A 157 -0.47 -7.42 1.08
C LEU A 157 0.52 -7.84 2.18
N GLY A 158 0.00 -8.17 3.36
CA GLY A 158 0.77 -8.88 4.38
C GLY A 158 1.00 -10.32 3.92
N ASP A 159 -0.05 -11.13 4.01
CA ASP A 159 -0.10 -12.50 3.48
C ASP A 159 -1.54 -13.03 3.48
N THR A 160 -1.70 -14.26 2.99
CA THR A 160 -2.98 -14.99 2.96
C THR A 160 -2.88 -16.36 3.63
N THR A 161 -4.02 -16.91 4.03
CA THR A 161 -4.21 -18.37 4.21
C THR A 161 -5.11 -18.89 3.09
N SER A 162 -5.72 -20.06 3.28
CA SER A 162 -6.76 -20.57 2.39
C SER A 162 -8.02 -19.69 2.38
N ASN A 163 -8.33 -18.97 3.45
CA ASN A 163 -9.59 -18.20 3.56
C ASN A 163 -9.45 -16.87 4.30
N GLN A 164 -8.24 -16.45 4.64
CA GLN A 164 -7.96 -15.20 5.34
C GLN A 164 -6.91 -14.38 4.60
N ALA A 165 -6.89 -13.07 4.86
CA ALA A 165 -5.86 -12.17 4.36
C ALA A 165 -5.57 -11.03 5.34
N ILE A 166 -4.31 -10.58 5.37
CA ILE A 166 -3.92 -9.32 6.01
C ILE A 166 -3.57 -8.32 4.91
N ILE A 167 -4.22 -7.16 4.93
CA ILE A 167 -4.00 -6.10 3.95
C ILE A 167 -3.77 -4.79 4.70
N PHE A 168 -2.87 -3.97 4.19
CA PHE A 168 -2.54 -2.66 4.74
C PHE A 168 -2.91 -1.56 3.76
N SER A 169 -3.35 -0.43 4.30
CA SER A 169 -3.49 0.81 3.53
C SER A 169 -2.12 1.30 3.05
N PRO A 170 -2.09 2.26 2.11
CA PRO A 170 -0.92 3.11 1.92
C PRO A 170 -0.50 3.76 3.25
N ALA A 171 0.78 4.08 3.39
CA ALA A 171 1.26 4.77 4.59
C ALA A 171 0.86 6.24 4.52
N PHE A 172 0.26 6.75 5.59
CA PHE A 172 -0.28 8.11 5.61
C PHE A 172 0.47 9.07 6.53
N LEU A 173 1.25 8.55 7.48
CA LEU A 173 2.03 9.39 8.38
C LEU A 173 3.32 8.69 8.81
N ARG A 174 4.47 9.25 8.43
CA ARG A 174 5.77 8.75 8.91
C ARG A 174 5.95 9.06 10.39
N GLN A 175 6.46 8.10 11.13
CA GLN A 175 6.99 8.36 12.46
C GLN A 175 8.44 8.84 12.31
N LEU A 176 8.73 10.02 12.85
CA LEU A 176 10.09 10.50 13.00
C LEU A 176 10.60 9.97 14.34
N ASP A 177 11.49 8.99 14.28
CA ASP A 177 12.17 8.50 15.47
C ASP A 177 13.20 9.55 15.92
N GLU A 178 13.12 9.99 17.17
CA GLU A 178 14.14 10.86 17.76
C GLU A 178 15.46 10.07 17.85
N ARG A 179 16.50 10.56 17.18
CA ARG A 179 17.81 9.93 17.26
C ARG A 179 18.38 10.08 18.67
N PRO A 180 18.96 9.00 19.24
CA PRO A 180 19.57 9.07 20.55
C PRO A 180 20.78 10.01 20.50
N THR A 181 20.90 10.92 21.48
CA THR A 181 21.96 11.94 21.51
C THR A 181 22.74 11.90 22.82
N PHE A 182 24.02 12.29 22.77
CA PHE A 182 24.82 12.42 23.97
C PHE A 182 24.19 13.44 24.93
N PRO A 183 24.16 13.19 26.26
CA PRO A 183 24.73 12.03 26.96
C PRO A 183 23.78 10.84 27.12
N ASN A 184 22.53 10.92 26.66
CA ASN A 184 21.51 9.91 26.91
C ASN A 184 21.16 9.12 25.64
N TYR A 185 21.70 7.91 25.55
CA TYR A 185 21.40 6.97 24.47
C TYR A 185 20.27 6.02 24.87
N THR A 186 19.03 6.50 24.85
CA THR A 186 17.87 5.63 25.11
C THR A 186 17.44 4.94 23.81
N LEU A 187 17.37 3.61 23.83
CA LEU A 187 16.87 2.79 22.72
C LEU A 187 15.52 2.15 23.09
N PRO A 188 14.66 1.83 22.10
CA PRO A 188 13.40 1.16 22.36
C PRO A 188 13.61 -0.18 23.08
N SER A 189 12.85 -0.46 24.14
CA SER A 189 12.95 -1.74 24.85
C SER A 189 12.58 -2.93 23.96
N ALA A 190 13.03 -4.13 24.32
CA ALA A 190 12.72 -5.34 23.54
C ALA A 190 11.20 -5.62 23.49
N ASN A 191 10.52 -5.43 24.62
CA ASN A 191 9.06 -5.58 24.74
C ASN A 191 8.33 -4.24 24.56
N ALA A 192 8.78 -3.42 23.61
CA ALA A 192 8.16 -2.13 23.34
C ALA A 192 6.72 -2.31 22.84
N SER A 193 5.80 -1.50 23.36
CA SER A 193 4.45 -1.37 22.82
C SER A 193 4.47 -0.55 21.53
N GLN A 194 3.38 -0.63 20.76
CA GLN A 194 3.15 0.32 19.67
C GLN A 194 3.09 1.74 20.25
N PRO A 195 3.65 2.75 19.55
CA PRO A 195 3.46 4.15 19.90
C PRO A 195 1.97 4.53 19.89
N ALA A 196 1.61 5.63 20.53
CA ALA A 196 0.23 6.12 20.47
C ALA A 196 -0.14 6.46 19.01
N PRO A 197 -1.33 6.05 18.53
CA PRO A 197 -1.77 6.38 17.18
C PRO A 197 -1.91 7.91 17.01
N PRO A 198 -1.73 8.42 15.78
CA PRO A 198 -1.88 9.84 15.50
C PRO A 198 -3.31 10.32 15.72
N SER A 199 -3.45 11.60 16.11
CA SER A 199 -4.76 12.22 16.41
C SER A 199 -5.64 12.45 15.18
N GLY A 200 -5.06 12.40 13.98
CA GLY A 200 -5.77 12.46 12.70
C GLY A 200 -5.28 11.35 11.78
N SER A 201 -6.17 10.42 11.44
CA SER A 201 -5.94 9.40 10.42
C SER A 201 -6.96 9.56 9.30
N PRO A 202 -6.54 9.48 8.02
CA PRO A 202 -7.47 9.41 6.90
C PRO A 202 -8.47 8.26 7.06
N ASN A 203 -9.67 8.44 6.52
CA ASN A 203 -10.66 7.38 6.53
C ASN A 203 -10.38 6.41 5.38
N PHE A 204 -9.93 5.20 5.70
CA PHE A 204 -9.63 4.17 4.71
C PHE A 204 -10.74 3.13 4.61
N THR A 205 -11.21 2.86 3.39
CA THR A 205 -12.15 1.78 3.07
C THR A 205 -11.48 0.79 2.12
N LEU A 206 -11.44 -0.49 2.51
CA LEU A 206 -10.93 -1.58 1.68
C LEU A 206 -12.06 -2.18 0.85
N VAL A 207 -11.89 -2.23 -0.47
CA VAL A 207 -12.82 -2.88 -1.40
C VAL A 207 -12.07 -3.94 -2.18
N MET A 208 -12.57 -5.17 -2.16
CA MET A 208 -11.96 -6.26 -2.91
C MET A 208 -12.97 -7.26 -3.45
N SER A 209 -12.69 -7.85 -4.60
CA SER A 209 -13.53 -8.89 -5.21
C SER A 209 -12.67 -9.95 -5.89
N PRO A 210 -13.20 -11.17 -6.12
CA PRO A 210 -12.57 -12.11 -7.03
C PRO A 210 -12.28 -11.43 -8.37
N THR A 211 -11.08 -11.64 -8.89
CA THR A 211 -10.62 -11.05 -10.16
C THR A 211 -11.43 -11.59 -11.34
N SER A 212 -11.93 -12.82 -11.22
CA SER A 212 -12.80 -13.49 -12.19
C SER A 212 -14.31 -13.24 -11.96
N SER A 213 -14.67 -12.23 -11.16
CA SER A 213 -16.09 -11.89 -10.97
C SER A 213 -16.75 -11.50 -12.30
N SER A 214 -18.08 -11.64 -12.39
CA SER A 214 -18.85 -11.22 -13.57
C SER A 214 -18.80 -9.70 -13.81
N SER A 215 -18.38 -8.93 -12.82
CA SER A 215 -18.21 -7.48 -12.89
C SER A 215 -16.91 -7.11 -12.15
N PRO A 216 -15.74 -7.30 -12.79
CA PRO A 216 -14.44 -7.01 -12.19
C PRO A 216 -14.27 -5.53 -11.86
N LEU A 217 -13.67 -5.25 -10.70
CA LEU A 217 -13.38 -3.87 -10.25
C LEU A 217 -12.51 -3.09 -11.24
N THR A 218 -11.66 -3.78 -12.02
CA THR A 218 -10.78 -3.16 -13.03
C THR A 218 -11.51 -2.65 -14.27
N LEU A 219 -12.75 -3.09 -14.53
CA LEU A 219 -13.55 -2.64 -15.68
C LEU A 219 -14.53 -1.53 -15.32
N MET A 220 -14.52 -1.08 -14.07
CA MET A 220 -15.37 -0.01 -13.55
C MET A 220 -14.59 1.32 -13.50
N PRO A 221 -15.28 2.47 -13.43
CA PRO A 221 -14.65 3.74 -13.06
C PRO A 221 -13.77 3.62 -11.81
N GLN A 222 -12.51 4.05 -11.91
CA GLN A 222 -11.53 3.99 -10.83
C GLN A 222 -11.67 5.19 -9.90
N THR A 223 -12.88 5.40 -9.40
CA THR A 223 -13.24 6.54 -8.54
C THR A 223 -13.71 6.05 -7.18
N GLY A 224 -13.51 6.89 -6.16
CA GLY A 224 -13.87 6.54 -4.78
C GLY A 224 -15.36 6.22 -4.65
N CYS A 225 -16.24 7.04 -5.23
CA CYS A 225 -17.68 6.82 -5.17
C CYS A 225 -18.14 5.56 -5.93
N MET A 226 -17.54 5.22 -7.08
CA MET A 226 -17.86 3.98 -7.79
C MET A 226 -17.41 2.75 -6.99
N LEU A 227 -16.16 2.74 -6.55
CA LEU A 227 -15.58 1.60 -5.84
C LEU A 227 -16.21 1.39 -4.46
N ALA A 228 -16.53 2.47 -3.74
CA ALA A 228 -17.18 2.39 -2.43
C ALA A 228 -18.61 1.83 -2.50
N SER A 229 -19.26 1.93 -3.67
CA SER A 229 -20.58 1.35 -3.88
C SER A 229 -20.56 -0.16 -4.14
N GLN A 230 -19.37 -0.76 -4.34
CA GLN A 230 -19.22 -2.19 -4.60
C GLN A 230 -19.20 -3.00 -3.31
N THR A 231 -19.78 -4.20 -3.37
CA THR A 231 -19.72 -5.15 -2.25
C THR A 231 -18.33 -5.77 -2.16
N SER A 232 -17.65 -5.53 -1.05
CA SER A 232 -16.36 -6.16 -0.76
C SER A 232 -16.54 -7.63 -0.37
N SER A 233 -15.60 -8.48 -0.79
CA SER A 233 -15.60 -9.92 -0.51
C SER A 233 -15.00 -10.24 0.85
N GLY A 234 -15.48 -11.33 1.46
CA GLY A 234 -15.08 -11.73 2.80
C GLY A 234 -15.72 -10.88 3.90
N THR A 235 -15.29 -11.11 5.13
CA THR A 235 -15.78 -10.44 6.33
C THR A 235 -14.62 -9.79 7.06
N LEU A 236 -14.77 -8.51 7.42
CA LEU A 236 -13.79 -7.80 8.24
C LEU A 236 -13.85 -8.33 9.68
N SER A 237 -12.78 -8.97 10.13
CA SER A 237 -12.68 -9.56 11.47
C SER A 237 -12.02 -8.61 12.46
N SER A 238 -10.96 -7.90 12.03
CA SER A 238 -10.37 -6.82 12.82
C SER A 238 -9.77 -5.71 11.96
N GLN A 239 -9.81 -4.48 12.47
CA GLN A 239 -9.17 -3.31 11.86
C GLN A 239 -8.46 -2.49 12.94
N ASN A 240 -7.20 -2.12 12.70
CA ASN A 240 -6.43 -1.28 13.61
C ASN A 240 -5.39 -0.43 12.88
N LEU A 241 -5.07 0.74 13.45
CA LEU A 241 -3.90 1.50 13.05
C LEU A 241 -2.64 0.77 13.50
N TRP A 242 -1.66 0.68 12.62
CA TRP A 242 -0.44 -0.07 12.85
C TRP A 242 0.77 0.67 12.29
N LEU A 243 1.76 0.92 13.14
CA LEU A 243 3.08 1.36 12.69
C LEU A 243 3.91 0.12 12.38
N LYS A 244 3.86 -0.29 11.09
CA LYS A 244 4.58 -1.46 10.61
C LYS A 244 6.09 -1.20 10.52
N ASP A 245 6.45 -0.05 9.93
CA ASP A 245 7.82 0.31 9.58
C ASP A 245 7.99 1.84 9.44
N ARG A 246 9.20 2.28 9.06
CA ARG A 246 9.56 3.70 8.89
C ARG A 246 8.78 4.42 7.78
N ARG A 247 8.12 3.70 6.87
CA ARG A 247 7.25 4.34 5.85
C ARG A 247 6.03 4.98 6.48
N GLY A 248 5.64 4.54 7.68
CA GLY A 248 4.67 5.21 8.53
C GLY A 248 3.47 4.36 8.94
N TRP A 249 2.54 5.02 9.60
CA TRP A 249 1.25 4.51 10.02
C TRP A 249 0.42 4.04 8.84
N ARG A 250 -0.23 2.90 9.02
CA ARG A 250 -1.15 2.27 8.07
C ARG A 250 -2.40 1.80 8.81
N ASN A 251 -3.51 1.70 8.10
CA ASN A 251 -4.64 0.92 8.55
C ASN A 251 -4.40 -0.55 8.17
N GLN A 252 -4.54 -1.47 9.11
CA GLN A 252 -4.38 -2.91 8.90
C GLN A 252 -5.74 -3.58 9.00
N TRP A 253 -6.12 -4.33 7.96
CA TRP A 253 -7.33 -5.14 7.93
C TRP A 253 -6.99 -6.62 8.00
N PHE A 254 -7.70 -7.33 8.86
CA PHE A 254 -7.73 -8.79 8.91
C PHE A 254 -9.07 -9.27 8.36
N MET A 255 -9.01 -9.91 7.19
CA MET A 255 -10.18 -10.40 6.44
C MET A 255 -10.31 -11.91 6.60
N GLU A 256 -11.53 -12.39 6.79
CA GLU A 256 -11.89 -13.81 6.83
C GLU A 256 -12.97 -14.14 5.79
N GLY A 257 -13.31 -15.42 5.62
CA GLY A 257 -14.39 -15.85 4.74
C GLY A 257 -14.07 -15.71 3.24
N LEU A 258 -12.79 -15.67 2.88
CA LEU A 258 -12.35 -15.72 1.48
C LEU A 258 -12.42 -17.15 0.94
N THR A 259 -12.55 -17.27 -0.38
CA THR A 259 -12.58 -18.58 -1.05
C THR A 259 -11.15 -19.07 -1.29
N PRO A 260 -10.82 -20.33 -0.98
CA PRO A 260 -9.50 -20.90 -1.29
C PRO A 260 -9.13 -20.87 -2.77
N ALA A 261 -7.83 -20.86 -3.05
CA ALA A 261 -7.25 -20.88 -4.40
C ALA A 261 -7.88 -19.86 -5.37
N THR A 262 -8.19 -18.66 -4.87
CA THR A 262 -8.92 -17.63 -5.62
C THR A 262 -8.09 -16.36 -5.72
N ASN A 263 -8.01 -15.80 -6.94
CA ASN A 263 -7.36 -14.51 -7.18
C ASN A 263 -8.31 -13.37 -6.86
N TYR A 264 -7.87 -12.39 -6.08
CA TYR A 264 -8.60 -11.20 -5.70
C TYR A 264 -7.92 -9.94 -6.24
N THR A 265 -8.74 -8.95 -6.59
CA THR A 265 -8.32 -7.59 -6.87
C THR A 265 -8.77 -6.71 -5.71
N ALA A 266 -7.90 -5.86 -5.20
CA ALA A 266 -8.21 -4.95 -4.09
C ALA A 266 -7.80 -3.50 -4.37
N TYR A 267 -8.62 -2.59 -3.87
CA TYR A 267 -8.42 -1.15 -3.84
C TYR A 267 -8.60 -0.63 -2.41
N VAL A 268 -7.90 0.43 -2.08
CA VAL A 268 -8.11 1.19 -0.85
C VAL A 268 -8.56 2.59 -1.21
N ILE A 269 -9.71 2.99 -0.67
CA ILE A 269 -10.26 4.32 -0.85
C ILE A 269 -9.90 5.13 0.38
N GLN A 270 -9.31 6.29 0.18
CA GLN A 270 -8.95 7.25 1.22
C GLN A 270 -9.91 8.45 1.15
N ASP A 271 -10.49 8.80 2.31
CA ASP A 271 -11.38 9.95 2.50
C ASP A 271 -12.56 9.97 1.50
N GLN A 272 -13.02 8.78 1.09
CA GLN A 272 -14.09 8.51 0.12
C GLN A 272 -13.79 8.89 -1.34
N THR A 273 -12.74 9.68 -1.61
CA THR A 273 -12.52 10.26 -2.95
C THR A 273 -11.20 9.83 -3.61
N LYS A 274 -10.13 9.61 -2.83
CA LYS A 274 -8.82 9.21 -3.34
C LYS A 274 -8.73 7.68 -3.41
N VAL A 275 -8.24 7.13 -4.51
CA VAL A 275 -8.20 5.68 -4.77
C VAL A 275 -6.77 5.20 -4.89
N SER A 276 -6.41 4.17 -4.15
CA SER A 276 -5.12 3.48 -4.25
C SER A 276 -5.33 2.04 -4.71
N GLY A 277 -4.62 1.63 -5.76
CA GLY A 277 -4.71 0.29 -6.34
C GLY A 277 -4.68 0.29 -7.88
N PRO A 278 -5.00 -0.85 -8.51
CA PRO A 278 -5.26 -2.14 -7.88
C PRO A 278 -3.98 -2.78 -7.32
N ILE A 279 -4.16 -3.59 -6.28
CA ILE A 279 -3.26 -4.71 -6.00
C ILE A 279 -3.99 -6.03 -6.24
N TYR A 280 -3.22 -7.07 -6.53
CA TYR A 280 -3.73 -8.42 -6.72
C TYR A 280 -3.12 -9.34 -5.68
N PHE A 281 -3.88 -10.34 -5.27
CA PHE A 281 -3.38 -11.40 -4.40
C PHE A 281 -4.19 -12.68 -4.60
N ALA A 282 -3.63 -13.79 -4.16
CA ALA A 282 -4.33 -15.08 -4.16
C ALA A 282 -4.44 -15.62 -2.74
N THR A 283 -5.60 -16.20 -2.43
CA THR A 283 -5.72 -17.11 -1.29
C THR A 283 -5.04 -18.44 -1.62
N LYS A 284 -4.48 -19.07 -0.60
CA LYS A 284 -3.77 -20.34 -0.73
C LYS A 284 -4.76 -21.50 -0.92
N SER A 285 -4.23 -22.68 -1.22
CA SER A 285 -4.96 -23.93 -1.38
C SER A 285 -5.75 -24.27 -0.12
N ALA A 286 -6.85 -25.01 -0.28
CA ALA A 286 -7.64 -25.46 0.87
C ALA A 286 -6.86 -26.34 1.85
N SER A 287 -5.75 -26.94 1.39
CA SER A 287 -4.82 -27.74 2.19
C SER A 287 -3.77 -26.91 2.95
N PHE A 288 -3.68 -25.60 2.74
CA PHE A 288 -2.71 -24.77 3.43
C PHE A 288 -3.09 -24.59 4.91
N THR A 289 -2.17 -24.92 5.81
CA THR A 289 -2.45 -25.03 7.25
C THR A 289 -1.80 -23.96 8.12
N CYS A 290 -0.77 -23.23 7.66
CA CYS A 290 -0.09 -22.27 8.52
C CYS A 290 -1.01 -21.09 8.88
N PRO A 291 -1.20 -20.77 10.16
CA PRO A 291 -2.00 -19.62 10.59
C PRO A 291 -1.26 -18.31 10.39
N LEU A 292 -2.03 -17.22 10.28
CA LEU A 292 -1.48 -15.87 10.23
C LEU A 292 -1.01 -15.41 11.61
N VAL A 293 0.11 -14.68 11.61
CA VAL A 293 0.66 -14.02 12.79
C VAL A 293 0.79 -12.54 12.49
N PHE A 294 0.20 -11.69 13.33
CA PHE A 294 0.22 -10.24 13.16
C PHE A 294 0.00 -9.52 14.49
N ASN A 295 -0.02 -8.19 14.50
CA ASN A 295 -0.20 -7.40 15.71
C ASN A 295 0.82 -7.76 16.82
N LEU A 296 2.10 -7.83 16.45
CA LEU A 296 3.22 -8.04 17.37
C LEU A 296 3.98 -6.73 17.59
N PRO A 297 3.77 -6.00 18.71
CA PRO A 297 4.46 -4.72 18.94
C PRO A 297 5.99 -4.82 18.96
N PHE A 298 6.52 -5.92 19.48
CA PHE A 298 7.96 -6.21 19.51
C PHE A 298 8.52 -6.65 18.13
N CYS A 299 7.65 -7.06 17.20
CA CYS A 299 7.99 -7.47 15.84
C CYS A 299 6.98 -6.89 14.83
N PRO A 300 6.96 -5.56 14.64
CA PRO A 300 5.87 -4.86 13.94
C PRO A 300 5.75 -5.22 12.45
N ASN A 301 6.82 -5.76 11.88
CA ASN A 301 6.93 -6.17 10.49
C ASN A 301 6.29 -7.54 10.18
N ILE A 302 5.95 -8.32 11.20
CA ILE A 302 5.39 -9.65 11.05
C ILE A 302 3.89 -9.55 10.84
N ALA A 303 3.44 -9.95 9.65
CA ALA A 303 2.04 -9.92 9.23
C ALA A 303 1.78 -11.00 8.18
N TYR A 304 2.24 -12.22 8.46
CA TYR A 304 2.25 -13.32 7.48
C TYR A 304 2.04 -14.69 8.12
N ALA A 305 1.88 -15.72 7.28
CA ALA A 305 1.64 -17.09 7.76
C ALA A 305 2.94 -17.68 8.35
N VAL A 306 2.87 -18.27 9.54
CA VAL A 306 4.04 -18.82 10.27
C VAL A 306 3.77 -20.28 10.62
N PRO A 307 4.80 -21.16 10.65
CA PRO A 307 4.59 -22.58 10.86
C PRO A 307 4.28 -22.93 12.33
N LEU A 308 3.12 -22.50 12.80
CA LEU A 308 2.60 -22.77 14.13
C LEU A 308 1.42 -23.76 14.06
N PRO A 309 1.14 -24.50 15.14
CA PRO A 309 -0.13 -25.21 15.31
C PRO A 309 -1.33 -24.26 15.16
N GLN A 310 -2.54 -24.82 15.00
CA GLN A 310 -3.73 -23.97 14.92
C GLN A 310 -3.90 -23.10 16.18
N PRO A 311 -4.26 -21.82 16.02
CA PRO A 311 -4.44 -20.91 17.15
C PRO A 311 -5.61 -21.36 18.03
N PRO A 312 -5.56 -21.09 19.35
CA PRO A 312 -6.68 -21.39 20.23
C PRO A 312 -7.94 -20.62 19.80
N THR A 313 -9.07 -21.32 19.69
CA THR A 313 -10.36 -20.72 19.30
C THR A 313 -10.97 -19.80 20.36
N THR A 314 -10.37 -19.72 21.55
CA THR A 314 -10.85 -18.93 22.69
C THR A 314 -10.70 -17.43 22.51
N SER A 315 -9.85 -16.97 21.58
CA SER A 315 -9.58 -15.54 21.36
C SER A 315 -10.56 -14.85 20.39
N GLY A 316 -11.53 -15.57 19.83
CA GLY A 316 -12.50 -15.03 18.86
C GLY A 316 -11.92 -14.65 17.49
N ILE A 317 -10.59 -14.70 17.34
CA ILE A 317 -9.84 -14.47 16.10
C ILE A 317 -9.05 -15.74 15.81
N ASN A 318 -9.18 -16.28 14.59
CA ASN A 318 -8.46 -17.48 14.15
C ASN A 318 -7.04 -17.14 13.65
N ALA A 319 -6.25 -16.47 14.48
CA ALA A 319 -4.87 -16.05 14.19
C ALA A 319 -4.06 -15.86 15.48
N TYR A 320 -2.73 -15.77 15.34
CA TYR A 320 -1.86 -15.40 16.45
C TYR A 320 -1.60 -13.89 16.48
N THR A 321 -1.67 -13.34 17.68
CA THR A 321 -1.31 -11.97 18.03
C THR A 321 -0.44 -11.96 19.28
N ALA A 322 0.03 -10.80 19.71
CA ALA A 322 0.80 -10.69 20.96
C ALA A 322 0.06 -11.25 22.19
N ALA A 323 -1.27 -11.34 22.15
CA ALA A 323 -2.08 -11.81 23.28
C ALA A 323 -2.12 -13.34 23.44
N ASN A 324 -1.88 -14.11 22.37
CA ASN A 324 -2.01 -15.58 22.38
C ASN A 324 -0.80 -16.31 21.77
N LEU A 325 0.29 -15.57 21.46
CA LEU A 325 1.52 -16.15 20.95
C LEU A 325 2.25 -16.96 22.06
N PRO A 326 2.76 -18.16 21.77
CA PRO A 326 3.45 -18.99 22.77
C PRO A 326 4.69 -18.31 23.40
N GLU A 327 4.82 -18.41 24.73
CA GLU A 327 5.96 -17.86 25.49
C GLU A 327 7.30 -18.47 25.08
N GLN A 328 7.31 -19.72 24.61
CA GLN A 328 8.50 -20.41 24.10
C GLN A 328 9.15 -19.68 22.91
N ILE A 329 8.37 -18.86 22.19
CA ILE A 329 8.85 -18.04 21.08
C ILE A 329 9.22 -16.65 21.59
N THR A 330 8.35 -16.03 22.40
CA THR A 330 8.53 -14.63 22.82
C THR A 330 9.66 -14.46 23.83
N THR A 331 9.82 -15.36 24.80
CA THR A 331 10.85 -15.23 25.84
C THR A 331 12.28 -15.22 25.28
N PRO A 332 12.70 -16.17 24.42
CA PRO A 332 14.05 -16.13 23.84
C PRO A 332 14.25 -14.91 22.93
N LEU A 333 13.25 -14.59 22.10
CA LEU A 333 13.28 -13.44 21.19
C LEU A 333 13.54 -12.13 21.94
N LEU A 334 12.76 -11.86 23.00
CA LEU A 334 12.90 -10.67 23.82
C LEU A 334 14.23 -10.64 24.57
N SER A 335 14.73 -11.80 25.03
CA SER A 335 16.04 -11.92 25.68
C SER A 335 17.19 -11.56 24.73
N TYR A 336 17.19 -12.11 23.50
CA TYR A 336 18.22 -11.80 22.51
C TYR A 336 18.23 -10.32 22.12
N LEU A 337 17.06 -9.72 21.93
CA LEU A 337 16.95 -8.30 21.62
C LEU A 337 17.37 -7.41 22.80
N THR A 338 17.09 -7.84 24.04
CA THR A 338 17.54 -7.13 25.25
C THR A 338 19.06 -7.14 25.35
N ASN A 339 19.69 -8.32 25.25
CA ASN A 339 21.14 -8.47 25.33
C ASN A 339 21.85 -7.69 24.22
N PHE A 340 21.31 -7.71 23.01
CA PHE A 340 21.82 -6.92 21.90
C PHE A 340 21.73 -5.41 22.18
N THR A 341 20.57 -4.94 22.65
CA THR A 341 20.37 -3.53 23.01
C THR A 341 21.36 -3.10 24.10
N THR A 342 21.56 -3.91 25.14
CA THR A 342 22.55 -3.65 26.20
C THR A 342 23.97 -3.56 25.64
N THR A 343 24.33 -4.45 24.71
CA THR A 343 25.65 -4.44 24.05
C THR A 343 25.86 -3.15 23.26
N LEU A 344 24.85 -2.72 22.48
CA LEU A 344 24.93 -1.47 21.72
C LEU A 344 25.10 -0.23 22.62
N THR A 345 24.39 -0.20 23.76
CA THR A 345 24.46 0.95 24.69
C THR A 345 25.69 0.93 25.59
N THR A 346 26.56 -0.07 25.49
CA THR A 346 27.83 -0.10 26.25
C THR A 346 28.82 0.97 25.77
N PHE A 347 28.69 1.40 24.51
CA PHE A 347 29.49 2.45 23.90
C PHE A 347 28.60 3.63 23.49
N ALA A 348 29.20 4.82 23.39
CA ALA A 348 28.47 5.99 22.92
C ALA A 348 28.02 5.78 21.46
N CYS A 349 26.76 6.11 21.15
CA CYS A 349 26.21 6.09 19.79
C CYS A 349 26.69 7.27 18.92
N GLY A 350 27.92 7.72 19.16
CA GLY A 350 28.52 8.86 18.49
C GLY A 350 29.16 8.49 17.15
N ARG A 351 29.80 9.49 16.54
CA ARG A 351 30.47 9.37 15.23
C ARG A 351 31.73 8.49 15.24
N ASP A 352 32.17 8.02 16.39
CA ASP A 352 33.34 7.12 16.50
C ASP A 352 33.05 5.73 15.91
N TRP A 353 31.78 5.31 15.97
CA TRP A 353 31.34 3.97 15.54
C TRP A 353 30.30 4.01 14.41
N TYR A 354 29.67 5.16 14.19
CA TYR A 354 28.55 5.32 13.28
C TYR A 354 28.78 6.47 12.28
N SER A 355 28.15 6.36 11.11
CA SER A 355 28.18 7.40 10.08
C SER A 355 27.25 8.58 10.43
N PRO A 356 27.26 9.70 9.68
CA PRO A 356 26.31 10.79 9.90
C PRO A 356 24.84 10.44 9.62
N ILE A 357 24.56 9.34 8.92
CA ILE A 357 23.22 8.97 8.45
C ILE A 357 22.68 7.69 9.13
N VAL A 358 23.52 6.96 9.85
CA VAL A 358 23.17 5.74 10.60
C VAL A 358 23.54 5.93 12.07
N GLY A 359 22.74 5.44 13.01
CA GLY A 359 23.03 5.46 14.44
C GLY A 359 22.77 4.11 15.13
N CYS A 360 22.96 4.05 16.45
CA CYS A 360 22.68 2.82 17.21
C CYS A 360 21.19 2.44 17.23
N ASP A 361 20.29 3.41 17.06
CA ASP A 361 18.86 3.20 16.84
C ASP A 361 18.60 2.51 15.50
N ASP A 362 19.39 2.83 14.48
CA ASP A 362 19.37 2.14 13.19
C ASP A 362 19.81 0.69 13.33
N CYS A 363 20.97 0.46 13.94
CA CYS A 363 21.47 -0.89 14.20
C CYS A 363 20.47 -1.74 15.01
N GLN A 364 19.90 -1.19 16.10
CA GLN A 364 18.96 -1.93 16.94
C GLN A 364 17.66 -2.28 16.22
N ARG A 365 17.14 -1.36 15.40
CA ARG A 365 15.93 -1.59 14.61
C ARG A 365 16.17 -2.63 13.52
N GLU A 366 17.27 -2.53 12.77
CA GLU A 366 17.55 -3.52 11.72
C GLU A 366 17.82 -4.90 12.32
N TYR A 367 18.57 -4.98 13.44
CA TYR A 367 18.75 -6.25 14.15
C TYR A 367 17.42 -6.83 14.64
N ARG A 368 16.52 -6.00 15.19
CA ARG A 368 15.17 -6.43 15.58
C ARG A 368 14.41 -6.97 14.37
N LYS A 369 14.41 -6.25 13.24
CA LYS A 369 13.77 -6.68 12.00
C LYS A 369 14.29 -8.04 11.56
N TRP A 370 15.61 -8.20 11.50
CA TRP A 370 16.27 -9.46 11.16
C TRP A 370 15.90 -10.59 12.11
N LEU A 371 16.04 -10.37 13.42
CA LEU A 371 15.76 -11.37 14.45
C LEU A 371 14.29 -11.83 14.37
N CYS A 372 13.35 -10.91 14.18
CA CYS A 372 11.94 -11.23 13.96
C CYS A 372 11.75 -12.08 12.68
N THR A 373 12.35 -11.68 11.56
CA THR A 373 12.21 -12.40 10.28
C THR A 373 12.78 -13.82 10.32
N ILE A 374 13.93 -14.04 10.98
CA ILE A 374 14.50 -15.38 11.10
C ILE A 374 13.79 -16.25 12.15
N THR A 375 13.18 -15.64 13.17
CA THR A 375 12.42 -16.36 14.20
C THR A 375 11.06 -16.78 13.67
N PHE A 376 10.31 -15.84 13.09
CA PHE A 376 9.01 -16.07 12.46
C PHE A 376 9.23 -16.38 10.99
N THR A 377 9.55 -17.62 10.69
CA THR A 377 9.75 -18.05 9.31
C THR A 377 8.43 -18.03 8.55
N ARG A 378 8.39 -17.42 7.37
CA ARG A 378 7.16 -17.31 6.57
C ARG A 378 6.84 -18.64 5.87
N CYS A 379 5.65 -19.18 6.12
CA CYS A 379 5.12 -20.29 5.34
C CYS A 379 4.65 -19.80 3.96
N GLY A 380 4.80 -20.65 2.96
CA GLY A 380 4.21 -20.43 1.64
C GLY A 380 3.90 -21.74 0.96
N GLU A 381 3.32 -21.63 -0.22
CA GLU A 381 3.16 -22.72 -1.16
C GLU A 381 3.42 -22.17 -2.58
N PRO A 382 3.78 -23.04 -3.55
CA PRO A 382 3.86 -22.62 -4.94
C PRO A 382 2.53 -22.04 -5.41
N SER A 383 2.57 -21.04 -6.28
CA SER A 383 1.35 -20.52 -6.89
C SER A 383 0.63 -21.63 -7.67
N PRO A 384 -0.68 -21.86 -7.46
CA PRO A 384 -1.42 -22.85 -8.24
C PRO A 384 -1.39 -22.59 -9.76
N SER A 385 -1.27 -21.33 -10.18
CA SER A 385 -1.16 -20.95 -11.59
C SER A 385 0.24 -21.13 -12.17
N ASN A 386 1.27 -21.23 -11.31
CA ASN A 386 2.65 -21.43 -11.72
C ASN A 386 3.40 -22.28 -10.68
N PRO A 387 3.06 -23.58 -10.58
CA PRO A 387 3.58 -24.45 -9.52
C PRO A 387 5.09 -24.68 -9.63
N ASP A 388 5.67 -24.48 -10.82
CA ASP A 388 7.09 -24.65 -11.10
C ASP A 388 7.93 -23.39 -10.78
N SER A 389 7.31 -22.28 -10.35
CA SER A 389 8.00 -21.02 -10.02
C SER A 389 8.63 -20.98 -8.62
N VAL A 390 9.20 -22.09 -8.17
CA VAL A 390 9.76 -22.26 -6.82
C VAL A 390 11.14 -22.88 -6.85
N THR A 391 11.97 -22.54 -5.86
CA THR A 391 13.30 -23.13 -5.67
C THR A 391 13.17 -24.47 -4.91
N SER A 392 12.71 -25.52 -5.60
CA SER A 392 12.32 -26.81 -4.99
C SER A 392 13.44 -27.57 -4.27
N VAL A 393 14.71 -27.26 -4.58
CA VAL A 393 15.90 -27.82 -3.93
C VAL A 393 16.69 -26.66 -3.31
N PRO A 394 16.93 -26.66 -1.99
CA PRO A 394 17.85 -25.71 -1.37
C PRO A 394 19.19 -25.75 -2.10
N ALA A 395 19.70 -24.58 -2.48
CA ALA A 395 21.00 -24.47 -3.12
C ALA A 395 22.06 -25.14 -2.24
N ALA A 396 22.92 -25.97 -2.84
CA ALA A 396 24.04 -26.55 -2.11
C ALA A 396 24.93 -25.42 -1.54
N PRO A 397 25.67 -25.63 -0.43
CA PRO A 397 26.47 -24.57 0.19
C PRO A 397 27.54 -23.96 -0.74
N ASP A 398 27.96 -24.69 -1.76
CA ASP A 398 28.88 -24.28 -2.82
C ASP A 398 28.18 -23.60 -4.01
N ALA A 399 26.85 -23.63 -4.07
CA ALA A 399 26.09 -23.08 -5.16
C ALA A 399 25.99 -21.55 -5.07
N THR A 400 26.40 -20.89 -6.15
CA THR A 400 26.50 -19.44 -6.27
C THR A 400 25.35 -18.91 -7.13
N GLY A 401 24.63 -17.88 -6.68
CA GLY A 401 23.69 -17.12 -7.54
C GLY A 401 22.36 -17.82 -7.93
N ILE A 402 21.87 -18.79 -7.14
CA ILE A 402 20.68 -19.59 -7.53
C ILE A 402 19.34 -18.86 -7.34
N SER A 403 19.23 -17.93 -6.40
CA SER A 403 17.97 -17.18 -6.21
C SER A 403 18.00 -15.92 -7.06
N ALA A 404 16.94 -15.71 -7.85
CA ALA A 404 16.78 -14.64 -8.84
C ALA A 404 18.00 -14.41 -9.76
N ALA A 405 18.23 -15.31 -10.71
CA ALA A 405 19.18 -15.07 -11.80
C ALA A 405 18.65 -13.97 -12.73
N SER A 406 19.49 -12.97 -13.02
CA SER A 406 19.19 -11.89 -13.96
C SER A 406 19.09 -12.44 -15.39
N PRO A 407 18.12 -12.00 -16.21
CA PRO A 407 18.03 -12.39 -17.63
C PRO A 407 19.21 -11.91 -18.50
N ASN A 408 20.09 -11.08 -17.95
CA ASN A 408 21.30 -10.61 -18.61
C ASN A 408 22.54 -11.34 -18.07
N ASP A 409 22.49 -12.67 -18.03
CA ASP A 409 23.72 -13.45 -17.91
C ASP A 409 24.59 -13.13 -19.15
N PRO A 410 25.81 -12.57 -18.99
CA PRO A 410 26.71 -12.32 -20.11
C PRO A 410 27.01 -13.59 -20.92
N ASP A 411 26.86 -14.77 -20.30
CA ASP A 411 27.13 -16.07 -20.88
C ASP A 411 25.90 -16.70 -21.57
N ASP A 412 24.67 -16.22 -21.30
CA ASP A 412 23.43 -16.63 -22.01
C ASP A 412 22.39 -15.50 -22.10
N PRO A 413 22.55 -14.57 -23.06
CA PRO A 413 21.62 -13.46 -23.30
C PRO A 413 20.25 -13.89 -23.87
N SER A 414 20.00 -15.20 -24.03
CA SER A 414 18.73 -15.76 -24.51
C SER A 414 17.90 -16.44 -23.43
N ALA A 415 18.42 -16.53 -22.20
CA ALA A 415 17.72 -17.15 -21.09
C ALA A 415 16.47 -16.33 -20.68
N PRO A 416 15.26 -16.92 -20.67
CA PRO A 416 14.08 -16.22 -20.18
C PRO A 416 14.25 -15.88 -18.69
N GLN A 417 13.88 -14.66 -18.29
CA GLN A 417 13.83 -14.25 -16.89
C GLN A 417 13.03 -15.27 -16.07
N LYS A 418 13.67 -16.00 -15.17
CA LYS A 418 12.99 -16.89 -14.22
C LYS A 418 13.24 -16.40 -12.81
N VAL A 419 12.39 -15.48 -12.36
CA VAL A 419 12.29 -15.17 -10.95
C VAL A 419 11.56 -16.34 -10.29
N PHE A 420 12.30 -17.18 -9.58
CA PHE A 420 11.74 -18.21 -8.72
C PHE A 420 11.53 -17.65 -7.34
N SER A 421 10.50 -18.08 -6.62
CA SER A 421 10.41 -17.78 -5.20
C SER A 421 11.48 -18.57 -4.42
N ALA A 422 12.09 -17.98 -3.40
CA ALA A 422 13.02 -18.62 -2.47
C ALA A 422 12.31 -19.56 -1.48
N LEU A 423 11.30 -20.28 -1.99
CA LEU A 423 10.45 -21.18 -1.26
C LEU A 423 11.10 -22.55 -1.24
N VAL A 424 11.38 -23.07 -0.03
CA VAL A 424 12.02 -24.36 0.18
C VAL A 424 11.12 -25.28 1.02
N PRO A 425 11.03 -26.58 0.70
CA PRO A 425 10.35 -27.54 1.54
C PRO A 425 11.07 -27.64 2.89
N GLN A 426 10.33 -27.85 3.98
CA GLN A 426 10.89 -28.04 5.32
C GLN A 426 10.63 -29.43 5.85
N SER A 427 11.59 -29.94 6.61
CA SER A 427 11.44 -31.20 7.33
C SER A 427 10.38 -31.08 8.41
N THR A 428 9.63 -32.17 8.63
CA THR A 428 8.73 -32.31 9.79
C THR A 428 9.49 -32.51 11.10
N ASP A 429 10.80 -32.77 11.03
CA ASP A 429 11.67 -32.90 12.18
C ASP A 429 12.11 -31.53 12.70
N ALA A 430 11.69 -31.20 13.93
CA ALA A 430 12.00 -29.95 14.59
C ALA A 430 13.50 -29.73 14.83
N ALA A 431 14.31 -30.80 14.92
CA ALA A 431 15.77 -30.67 15.05
C ALA A 431 16.42 -30.06 13.79
N ASN A 432 15.76 -30.18 12.65
CA ASN A 432 16.20 -29.65 11.36
C ASN A 432 15.42 -28.37 10.96
N ALA A 433 14.55 -27.87 11.83
CA ALA A 433 13.83 -26.63 11.58
C ALA A 433 14.79 -25.43 11.68
N ARG A 434 14.67 -24.49 10.76
CA ARG A 434 15.49 -23.27 10.73
C ARG A 434 15.42 -22.47 12.04
N SER A 435 14.24 -22.40 12.63
CA SER A 435 13.99 -21.71 13.90
C SER A 435 13.65 -22.75 14.96
N PRO A 436 14.65 -23.20 15.76
CA PRO A 436 14.44 -24.24 16.77
C PRO A 436 13.55 -23.78 17.94
N THR A 437 13.23 -22.48 18.01
CA THR A 437 12.32 -21.92 19.02
C THR A 437 10.85 -22.06 18.62
N LEU A 438 10.54 -22.35 17.35
CA LEU A 438 9.17 -22.59 16.93
C LEU A 438 8.71 -23.99 17.37
N PRO A 439 7.48 -24.12 17.89
CA PRO A 439 6.91 -25.43 18.16
C PRO A 439 6.79 -26.24 16.87
N PRO A 440 6.97 -27.57 16.90
CA PRO A 440 6.79 -28.41 15.73
C PRO A 440 5.34 -28.29 15.22
N MET A 441 5.18 -27.95 13.94
CA MET A 441 3.85 -27.92 13.32
C MET A 441 3.22 -29.31 13.21
N GLY A 442 4.05 -30.37 13.13
CA GLY A 442 3.61 -31.75 12.97
C GLY A 442 3.14 -32.12 11.54
N SER A 443 3.25 -31.21 10.58
CA SER A 443 2.96 -31.47 9.16
C SER A 443 4.01 -30.83 8.26
N ALA A 444 4.15 -31.34 7.03
CA ALA A 444 5.09 -30.79 6.05
C ALA A 444 4.59 -29.44 5.56
N TYR A 445 5.51 -28.49 5.40
CA TYR A 445 5.22 -27.15 4.91
C TYR A 445 6.39 -26.66 4.07
N SER A 446 6.15 -25.61 3.27
CA SER A 446 7.23 -24.89 2.60
C SER A 446 7.47 -23.55 3.28
N MET A 447 8.74 -23.17 3.40
CA MET A 447 9.19 -21.94 4.03
C MET A 447 9.83 -21.04 2.98
N LEU A 448 9.51 -19.76 3.05
CA LEU A 448 10.18 -18.76 2.27
C LEU A 448 11.47 -18.33 3.00
N LEU A 449 12.63 -18.48 2.36
CA LEU A 449 13.90 -18.03 2.93
C LEU A 449 13.89 -16.51 3.11
N PRO A 450 14.44 -15.96 4.21
CA PRO A 450 14.63 -14.53 4.38
C PRO A 450 15.40 -13.91 3.22
N CYS A 451 15.04 -12.70 2.82
CA CYS A 451 15.84 -11.95 1.85
C CYS A 451 17.22 -11.65 2.45
N LEU A 452 18.30 -11.81 1.68
CA LEU A 452 19.67 -11.54 2.15
C LEU A 452 19.81 -10.10 2.66
N GLU A 453 19.09 -9.17 2.07
CA GLU A 453 19.09 -7.75 2.39
C GLU A 453 18.56 -7.47 3.81
N VAL A 454 17.72 -8.36 4.37
CA VAL A 454 17.33 -8.24 5.79
C VAL A 454 18.54 -8.46 6.70
N CYS A 455 19.47 -9.34 6.32
CA CYS A 455 20.74 -9.50 7.02
C CYS A 455 21.65 -8.30 6.74
N ASN A 456 21.86 -7.95 5.46
CA ASN A 456 22.77 -6.87 5.08
C ASN A 456 22.34 -5.52 5.67
N ALA A 457 21.06 -5.28 5.90
CA ALA A 457 20.57 -4.08 6.59
C ALA A 457 21.15 -3.95 8.01
N VAL A 458 21.30 -5.08 8.73
CA VAL A 458 21.95 -5.10 10.04
C VAL A 458 23.45 -4.82 9.91
N ASP A 459 24.12 -5.52 8.99
CA ASP A 459 25.56 -5.38 8.74
C ASP A 459 25.93 -3.94 8.35
N ARG A 460 25.12 -3.30 7.50
CA ARG A 460 25.27 -1.89 7.11
C ARG A 460 24.96 -0.91 8.25
N ALA A 461 24.04 -1.25 9.14
CA ALA A 461 23.58 -0.35 10.20
C ALA A 461 24.45 -0.43 11.48
N CYS A 462 25.05 -1.59 11.74
CA CYS A 462 25.75 -1.88 12.98
C CYS A 462 27.26 -1.63 12.88
N PRO A 463 27.90 -1.23 13.99
CA PRO A 463 29.34 -1.02 14.00
C PRO A 463 30.08 -2.36 14.00
N SER A 464 31.28 -2.39 13.42
CA SER A 464 32.11 -3.61 13.30
C SER A 464 32.40 -4.31 14.63
N LEU A 465 32.37 -3.57 15.75
CA LEU A 465 32.56 -4.08 17.10
C LEU A 465 31.54 -5.18 17.48
N VAL A 466 30.33 -5.13 16.93
CA VAL A 466 29.29 -6.14 17.15
C VAL A 466 29.68 -7.48 16.52
N GLY A 467 30.52 -7.47 15.48
CA GLY A 467 30.94 -8.66 14.76
C GLY A 467 29.79 -9.36 14.01
N PHE A 468 28.68 -8.66 13.77
CA PHE A 468 27.61 -9.17 12.93
C PHE A 468 28.13 -9.31 11.50
N GLN A 469 27.87 -10.45 10.85
CA GLN A 469 28.33 -10.71 9.50
C GLN A 469 27.28 -11.52 8.73
N CYS A 470 27.04 -11.11 7.50
CA CYS A 470 26.14 -11.79 6.58
C CYS A 470 26.91 -12.69 5.62
N PRO A 471 26.30 -13.79 5.15
CA PRO A 471 26.89 -14.59 4.09
C PRO A 471 26.99 -13.77 2.80
N THR A 472 28.03 -14.02 2.01
CA THR A 472 28.25 -13.30 0.75
C THR A 472 27.30 -13.79 -0.34
N ALA A 473 26.64 -12.90 -1.08
CA ALA A 473 25.72 -13.27 -2.16
C ALA A 473 26.31 -14.30 -3.16
N LYS A 474 27.60 -14.15 -3.48
CA LYS A 474 28.33 -15.01 -4.43
C LYS A 474 28.79 -16.34 -3.84
N PHE A 475 28.74 -16.57 -2.52
CA PHE A 475 29.15 -17.83 -1.90
C PHE A 475 28.23 -18.18 -0.74
N ASN A 476 27.63 -19.37 -0.74
CA ASN A 476 26.82 -19.96 0.35
C ASN A 476 25.55 -19.21 0.81
N ALA A 477 25.35 -17.93 0.47
CA ALA A 477 24.17 -17.18 0.89
C ALA A 477 22.87 -17.85 0.43
N ALA A 478 22.83 -18.40 -0.78
CA ALA A 478 21.67 -19.08 -1.35
C ALA A 478 21.21 -20.33 -0.56
N ALA A 479 22.07 -20.91 0.29
CA ALA A 479 21.70 -22.03 1.15
C ALA A 479 20.80 -21.61 2.33
N SER A 480 20.82 -20.33 2.70
CA SER A 480 20.10 -19.81 3.87
C SER A 480 19.30 -18.53 3.61
N TYR A 481 19.50 -17.82 2.51
CA TYR A 481 18.79 -16.59 2.17
C TYR A 481 18.34 -16.61 0.71
N GLY A 482 17.27 -15.87 0.42
CA GLY A 482 16.95 -15.47 -0.94
C GLY A 482 17.89 -14.36 -1.40
N VAL A 483 18.60 -14.57 -2.50
CA VAL A 483 19.58 -13.63 -3.07
C VAL A 483 19.02 -13.02 -4.36
N GLY A 484 19.44 -11.80 -4.74
CA GLY A 484 19.21 -11.23 -6.08
C GLY A 484 17.81 -10.65 -6.33
N TYR A 485 16.95 -10.57 -5.31
CA TYR A 485 15.60 -10.03 -5.45
C TYR A 485 15.55 -8.50 -5.32
N MET A 486 16.19 -7.95 -4.27
CA MET A 486 16.13 -6.51 -3.99
C MET A 486 17.42 -5.81 -4.39
N ASP A 487 18.57 -6.35 -3.97
CA ASP A 487 19.88 -5.82 -4.38
C ASP A 487 20.38 -6.52 -5.65
N GLY A 488 21.07 -5.78 -6.50
CA GLY A 488 21.75 -6.28 -7.68
C GLY A 488 22.93 -7.21 -7.36
N PRO A 489 23.49 -7.89 -8.37
CA PRO A 489 24.58 -8.86 -8.18
C PRO A 489 25.86 -8.28 -7.58
N ASP A 490 26.08 -6.97 -7.73
CA ASP A 490 27.21 -6.23 -7.15
C ASP A 490 26.83 -5.43 -5.90
N GLY A 491 25.62 -5.66 -5.35
CA GLY A 491 25.13 -5.03 -4.13
C GLY A 491 24.48 -3.67 -4.34
N ASP A 492 24.16 -3.31 -5.59
CA ASP A 492 23.42 -2.10 -5.92
C ASP A 492 21.97 -2.19 -5.43
N GLU A 493 21.61 -1.32 -4.48
CA GLU A 493 20.28 -1.28 -3.88
C GLU A 493 19.18 -1.03 -4.92
N ASP A 494 18.05 -1.74 -4.80
CA ASP A 494 16.88 -1.71 -5.70
C ASP A 494 17.16 -2.10 -7.17
N GLN A 495 18.36 -2.62 -7.49
CA GLN A 495 18.72 -3.13 -8.82
C GLN A 495 18.59 -4.66 -8.93
N GLY A 496 18.04 -5.32 -7.91
CA GLY A 496 17.71 -6.75 -7.97
C GLY A 496 16.63 -7.03 -9.02
N VAL A 497 16.49 -8.31 -9.40
CA VAL A 497 15.64 -8.71 -10.55
C VAL A 497 14.18 -8.28 -10.39
N THR A 498 13.69 -8.17 -9.14
CA THR A 498 12.33 -7.74 -8.83
C THR A 498 12.27 -6.35 -8.17
N GLY A 499 13.42 -5.78 -7.78
CA GLY A 499 13.51 -4.50 -7.05
C GLY A 499 12.79 -4.49 -5.70
N GLY A 500 12.45 -5.67 -5.15
CA GLY A 500 11.62 -5.79 -3.95
C GLY A 500 11.27 -7.22 -3.58
N TRP A 501 10.90 -7.43 -2.31
CA TRP A 501 10.56 -8.75 -1.77
C TRP A 501 9.14 -9.22 -2.14
N HIS A 502 8.26 -8.30 -2.52
CA HIS A 502 6.95 -8.58 -3.13
C HIS A 502 6.68 -7.62 -4.28
N ASP A 503 5.66 -7.93 -5.07
CA ASP A 503 5.12 -7.03 -6.08
C ASP A 503 3.63 -6.74 -5.89
N ARG A 504 3.08 -5.87 -6.75
CA ARG A 504 1.65 -5.51 -6.73
C ARG A 504 0.72 -6.63 -7.21
N TRP A 505 1.26 -7.70 -7.78
CA TRP A 505 0.52 -8.85 -8.28
C TRP A 505 0.37 -9.96 -7.24
N GLY A 506 0.93 -9.76 -6.04
CA GLY A 506 0.83 -10.67 -4.92
C GLY A 506 1.92 -11.75 -4.93
N ASN A 507 2.91 -11.63 -5.80
CA ASN A 507 4.07 -12.51 -5.76
C ASN A 507 4.96 -12.10 -4.60
N ILE A 508 5.44 -13.09 -3.84
CA ILE A 508 6.38 -12.91 -2.73
C ILE A 508 7.59 -13.79 -3.02
N TRP A 509 8.75 -13.15 -3.10
CA TRP A 509 9.96 -13.78 -3.62
C TRP A 509 10.90 -14.29 -2.52
N CYS A 510 10.96 -13.58 -1.40
CA CYS A 510 11.71 -13.95 -0.21
C CYS A 510 11.02 -13.38 1.05
N ASN A 511 11.34 -13.92 2.23
CA ASN A 511 10.77 -13.45 3.48
C ASN A 511 11.44 -12.14 3.90
N GLY A 512 10.91 -11.04 3.37
CA GLY A 512 11.30 -9.67 3.68
C GLY A 512 10.21 -8.93 4.45
N SER A 513 10.51 -7.70 4.89
CA SER A 513 9.50 -6.83 5.48
C SER A 513 9.71 -5.35 5.23
#